data_AF-A0A4Y8KZA2-F1
#
_entry.id   AF-A0A4Y8KZA2-F1
#
_cell.length_a   1.000
_cell.length_b   1.000
_cell.length_c   1.000
_cell.angle_alpha   90.00
_cell.angle_beta   90.00
_cell.angle_gamma   90.00
#
_symmetry.space_group_name_H-M   'P 1'
#
loop_
_entity.id
_entity.type
_entity.pdbx_description
1 polymer ?
#
loop_
_entity_poly.entity_id
_entity_poly.type
_entity_poly.pdbx_seq_one_letter_code
_entity_poly.pdbx_strand_id
1 'polypeptide(L)'
;MSEAKNIIIKGARVNNLKNIDVEIPRNKFIVITGLSGSGKSSLAFDTLYAEGQRRYVESLSSYARQFLGRMNKPECDYIKGIPPAIAIEQKVSSRNPRSTVGTSTEIYEYLRLLFARIGKTISPISGEVVKKHQVKDIQDKMRTYPEGTRVVILTKIILRDNRKLEEQLDI
;
A
#
# COMPACT_ATOMS: atom_id res chain seq x y z
N MET A 1 -5.50 -17.49 28.82
CA MET A 1 -5.54 -16.05 29.17
C MET A 1 -6.97 -15.60 29.03
N SER A 2 -7.63 -15.16 30.10
CA SER A 2 -9.02 -14.67 30.00
C SER A 2 -9.04 -13.50 29.02
N GLU A 3 -9.77 -13.59 27.92
CA GLU A 3 -10.02 -12.44 27.07
C GLU A 3 -10.61 -11.34 27.94
N ALA A 4 -9.90 -10.21 28.05
CA ALA A 4 -10.44 -9.06 28.73
C ALA A 4 -11.74 -8.69 28.01
N LYS A 5 -12.89 -8.88 28.68
CA LYS A 5 -14.22 -8.68 28.08
C LYS A 5 -14.43 -7.23 27.64
N ASN A 6 -13.74 -6.30 28.30
CA ASN A 6 -13.90 -4.86 28.11
C ASN A 6 -12.54 -4.19 27.89
N ILE A 7 -12.56 -3.09 27.13
CA ILE A 7 -11.47 -2.11 27.06
C ILE A 7 -11.68 -1.15 28.23
N ILE A 8 -10.69 -1.05 29.12
CA ILE A 8 -10.76 -0.20 30.30
C ILE A 8 -9.79 0.94 30.10
N ILE A 9 -10.29 2.17 30.19
CA ILE A 9 -9.54 3.42 30.11
C ILE A 9 -9.64 4.10 31.47
N LYS A 10 -8.50 4.43 32.07
CA LYS A 10 -8.44 5.19 33.31
C LYS A 10 -7.71 6.51 33.13
N GLY A 11 -8.31 7.57 33.64
CA GLY A 11 -7.76 8.91 33.67
C GLY A 11 -7.38 9.48 32.30
N ALA A 12 -8.24 9.34 31.28
CA ALA A 12 -7.97 9.93 29.98
C ALA A 12 -8.05 11.46 30.03
N ARG A 13 -6.98 12.12 29.58
CA ARG A 13 -6.76 13.58 29.65
C ARG A 13 -6.37 14.19 28.29
N VAL A 14 -6.41 13.42 27.23
CA VAL A 14 -6.07 13.88 25.87
C VAL A 14 -6.95 15.06 25.45
N ASN A 15 -6.33 16.15 24.99
CA ASN A 15 -6.99 17.40 24.60
C ASN A 15 -7.88 17.99 25.71
N ASN A 16 -9.21 17.96 25.55
CA ASN A 16 -10.16 18.54 26.50
C ASN A 16 -10.83 17.51 27.41
N LEU A 17 -10.40 16.24 27.37
CA LEU A 17 -10.89 15.20 28.27
C LEU A 17 -10.52 15.53 29.72
N LYS A 18 -11.51 15.43 30.63
CA LYS A 18 -11.38 15.86 32.02
C LYS A 18 -11.10 14.68 32.96
N ASN A 19 -9.99 13.99 32.73
CA ASN A 19 -9.55 12.84 33.53
C ASN A 19 -10.64 11.75 33.64
N ILE A 20 -11.17 11.33 32.49
CA ILE A 20 -12.34 10.45 32.44
C ILE A 20 -11.94 8.97 32.52
N ASP A 21 -12.81 8.20 33.18
CA ASP A 21 -12.75 6.74 33.22
C ASP A 21 -13.85 6.17 32.34
N VAL A 22 -13.50 5.24 31.45
CA VAL A 22 -14.46 4.64 30.51
C VAL A 22 -14.22 3.15 30.41
N GLU A 23 -15.31 2.38 30.44
CA GLU A 23 -15.30 0.95 30.16
C GLU A 23 -16.12 0.67 28.90
N ILE A 24 -15.49 0.01 27.92
CA ILE A 24 -16.05 -0.21 26.59
C ILE A 24 -16.13 -1.73 26.33
N PRO A 25 -17.33 -2.30 26.12
CA PRO A 25 -17.47 -3.74 25.90
C PRO A 25 -16.89 -4.17 24.55
N ARG A 26 -16.04 -5.19 24.52
CA ARG A 26 -15.47 -5.70 23.26
C ARG A 26 -16.51 -6.44 22.44
N ASN A 27 -16.21 -6.60 21.15
CA ASN A 27 -17.01 -7.35 20.18
C ASN A 27 -18.45 -6.83 20.05
N LYS A 28 -18.64 -5.52 20.25
CA LYS A 28 -19.91 -4.84 20.06
C LYS A 28 -19.73 -3.65 19.12
N PHE A 29 -20.81 -3.30 18.44
CA PHE A 29 -20.90 -2.04 17.70
C PHE A 29 -21.16 -0.90 18.69
N ILE A 30 -20.16 -0.06 18.91
CA ILE A 30 -20.19 1.01 19.92
C ILE A 30 -20.22 2.34 19.20
N VAL A 31 -21.17 3.18 19.60
CA VAL A 31 -21.34 4.53 19.07
C VAL A 31 -21.00 5.53 20.17
N ILE A 32 -20.03 6.41 19.90
CA ILE A 32 -19.69 7.54 20.76
C ILE A 32 -20.46 8.76 20.23
N THR A 33 -21.35 9.31 21.06
CA THR A 33 -22.21 10.45 20.70
C THR A 33 -22.02 11.62 21.67
N GLY A 34 -22.51 12.80 21.28
CA GLY A 34 -22.39 14.04 22.06
C GLY A 34 -22.21 15.28 21.18
N LEU A 35 -22.32 16.46 21.79
CA LEU A 35 -22.19 17.77 21.13
C LEU A 35 -20.85 17.96 20.44
N SER A 36 -20.79 18.82 19.42
CA SER A 36 -19.51 19.19 18.79
C SER A 36 -18.52 19.71 19.84
N GLY A 37 -17.26 19.30 19.77
CA GLY A 37 -16.24 19.65 20.76
C GLY A 37 -16.33 18.90 22.10
N SER A 38 -17.26 17.96 22.32
CA SER A 38 -17.38 17.22 23.59
C SER A 38 -16.25 16.21 23.89
N GLY A 39 -15.20 16.15 23.06
CA GLY A 39 -14.08 15.21 23.25
C GLY A 39 -14.26 13.83 22.61
N LYS A 40 -15.29 13.62 21.76
CA LYS A 40 -15.52 12.33 21.08
C LYS A 40 -14.31 11.87 20.26
N SER A 41 -13.80 12.74 19.39
CA SER A 41 -12.64 12.45 18.56
C SER A 41 -11.38 12.25 19.40
N SER A 42 -11.26 12.99 20.50
CA SER A 42 -10.13 12.84 21.43
C SER A 42 -10.14 11.49 22.14
N LEU A 43 -11.31 10.97 22.49
CA LEU A 43 -11.43 9.62 23.04
C LEU A 43 -11.24 8.54 21.97
N ALA A 44 -11.86 8.69 20.80
CA ALA A 44 -11.87 7.67 19.75
C ALA A 44 -10.55 7.58 18.97
N PHE A 45 -10.06 8.70 18.44
CA PHE A 45 -8.89 8.75 17.58
C PHE A 45 -7.62 9.01 18.38
N ASP A 46 -7.62 10.08 19.18
CA ASP A 46 -6.39 10.53 19.85
C ASP A 46 -6.02 9.69 21.08
N THR A 47 -6.97 8.91 21.63
CA THR A 47 -6.73 8.00 22.77
C THR A 47 -6.78 6.54 22.36
N LEU A 48 -7.94 6.03 21.93
CA LEU A 48 -8.12 4.61 21.62
C LEU A 48 -7.32 4.17 20.40
N TYR A 49 -7.52 4.80 19.24
CA TYR A 49 -6.80 4.44 18.03
C TYR A 49 -5.28 4.64 18.19
N ALA A 50 -4.86 5.79 18.73
CA ALA A 50 -3.44 6.07 18.98
C ALA A 50 -2.78 4.98 19.85
N GLU A 51 -3.40 4.57 20.96
CA GLU A 51 -2.85 3.54 21.82
C GLU A 51 -2.89 2.14 21.18
N GLY A 52 -3.98 1.80 20.48
CA GLY A 52 -4.12 0.53 19.79
C GLY A 52 -3.09 0.36 18.67
N GLN A 53 -2.85 1.40 17.89
CA GLN A 53 -1.82 1.43 16.85
C GLN A 53 -0.42 1.35 17.47
N ARG A 54 -0.12 2.16 18.50
CA ARG A 54 1.19 2.18 19.17
C ARG A 54 1.57 0.79 19.68
N ARG A 55 0.68 0.13 20.44
CA ARG A 55 0.92 -1.22 20.98
C ARG A 55 1.13 -2.27 19.89
N TYR A 56 0.38 -2.19 18.80
CA TYR A 56 0.55 -3.12 17.68
C TYR A 56 1.92 -2.95 17.03
N VAL A 57 2.33 -1.72 16.70
CA VAL A 57 3.63 -1.47 16.06
C VAL A 57 4.80 -1.81 16.99
N GLU A 58 4.64 -1.63 18.31
CA GLU A 58 5.66 -2.01 19.31
C GLU A 58 5.95 -3.53 19.33
N SER A 59 4.97 -4.33 18.90
CA SER A 59 5.09 -5.78 18.81
C SER A 59 5.77 -6.27 17.52
N LEU A 60 5.90 -5.43 16.48
CA LEU A 60 6.37 -5.86 15.15
C LEU A 60 7.88 -6.11 15.08
N SER A 61 8.71 -5.22 15.61
CA SER A 61 10.17 -5.43 15.67
C SER A 61 10.87 -4.57 16.73
N SER A 62 12.05 -5.00 17.17
CA SER A 62 12.92 -4.22 18.05
C SER A 62 13.37 -2.91 17.40
N TYR A 63 13.55 -2.92 16.07
CA TYR A 63 13.87 -1.72 15.29
C TYR A 63 12.68 -0.74 15.24
N ALA A 64 11.46 -1.21 15.00
CA ALA A 64 10.26 -0.37 14.98
C ALA A 64 10.05 0.35 16.31
N ARG A 65 10.36 -0.30 17.45
CA ARG A 65 10.31 0.34 18.78
C ARG A 65 11.19 1.59 18.89
N GLN A 66 12.35 1.63 18.24
CA GLN A 66 13.23 2.80 18.26
C GLN A 66 12.59 4.03 17.57
N PHE A 67 11.75 3.80 16.54
CA PHE A 67 11.03 4.88 15.85
C PHE A 67 9.72 5.26 16.56
N LEU A 68 9.11 4.33 17.27
CA LEU A 68 7.87 4.54 18.03
C LEU A 68 8.03 5.39 19.29
N GLY A 69 9.24 5.46 19.86
CA GLY A 69 9.53 6.40 20.95
C GLY A 69 9.30 7.87 20.58
N ARG A 70 9.08 8.17 19.28
CA ARG A 70 8.71 9.50 18.77
C ARG A 70 7.20 9.70 18.59
N MET A 71 6.37 8.67 18.73
CA MET A 71 4.91 8.81 18.71
C MET A 71 4.44 9.21 20.11
N ASN A 72 3.73 10.34 20.21
CA ASN A 72 3.19 10.81 21.48
C ASN A 72 2.25 9.75 22.07
N LYS A 73 2.60 9.25 23.26
CA LYS A 73 1.71 8.38 24.03
C LYS A 73 0.49 9.21 24.47
N PRO A 74 -0.74 8.71 24.32
CA PRO A 74 -1.91 9.45 24.78
C PRO A 74 -1.86 9.65 26.29
N GLU A 75 -2.21 10.86 26.73
CA GLU A 75 -2.29 11.23 28.14
C GLU A 75 -3.43 10.46 28.84
N CYS A 76 -3.08 9.35 29.47
CA CYS A 76 -3.97 8.51 30.27
C CYS A 76 -3.18 7.77 31.36
N ASP A 77 -3.84 7.38 32.44
CA ASP A 77 -3.18 6.63 33.53
C ASP A 77 -2.90 5.20 33.10
N TYR A 78 -3.91 4.50 32.60
CA TYR A 78 -3.71 3.24 31.90
C TYR A 78 -4.87 2.91 30.96
N ILE A 79 -4.55 2.08 29.96
CA ILE A 79 -5.52 1.44 29.08
C ILE A 79 -5.28 -0.07 29.10
N LYS A 80 -6.32 -0.88 29.29
CA LYS A 80 -6.22 -2.35 29.33
C LYS A 80 -7.21 -2.98 28.36
N GLY A 81 -6.82 -4.10 27.75
CA GLY A 81 -7.69 -4.88 26.87
C GLY A 81 -7.88 -4.30 25.47
N ILE A 82 -7.08 -3.30 25.07
CA ILE A 82 -7.17 -2.69 23.74
C ILE A 82 -6.56 -3.60 22.66
N PRO A 83 -7.32 -3.96 21.61
CA PRO A 83 -6.79 -4.69 20.45
C PRO A 83 -6.01 -3.76 19.50
N PRO A 84 -5.31 -4.30 18.49
CA PRO A 84 -4.85 -3.52 17.35
C PRO A 84 -6.02 -2.73 16.75
N ALA A 85 -5.80 -1.44 16.47
CA ALA A 85 -6.83 -0.53 16.03
C ALA A 85 -6.57 -0.04 14.60
N ILE A 86 -7.65 0.14 13.83
CA ILE A 86 -7.63 0.74 12.50
C ILE A 86 -8.59 1.93 12.53
N ALA A 87 -8.11 3.11 12.14
CA ALA A 87 -8.93 4.29 11.95
C ALA A 87 -9.39 4.36 10.50
N ILE A 88 -10.70 4.55 10.30
CA ILE A 88 -11.29 4.86 9.00
C ILE A 88 -11.85 6.28 9.11
N GLU A 89 -11.14 7.23 8.51
CA GLU A 89 -11.47 8.65 8.55
C GLU A 89 -11.81 9.18 7.17
N GLN A 90 -12.64 10.22 7.10
CA GLN A 90 -12.84 10.99 5.89
C GLN A 90 -11.70 12.01 5.69
N LYS A 91 -10.45 11.55 5.74
CA LYS A 91 -9.29 12.40 5.46
C LYS A 91 -9.01 12.34 3.96
N VAL A 92 -9.02 13.51 3.30
CA VAL A 92 -8.69 13.58 1.88
C VAL A 92 -7.22 13.20 1.72
N SER A 93 -6.94 12.00 1.20
CA SER A 93 -5.59 11.62 0.81
C SER A 93 -5.11 12.58 -0.27
N SER A 94 -3.84 12.98 -0.22
CA SER A 94 -3.24 13.87 -1.22
C SER A 94 -3.57 13.40 -2.65
N ARG A 95 -4.02 14.35 -3.48
CA ARG A 95 -4.48 14.05 -4.84
C ARG A 95 -3.27 13.75 -5.73
N ASN A 96 -2.94 12.47 -5.89
CA ASN A 96 -1.97 12.04 -6.89
C ASN A 96 -2.69 11.88 -8.24
N PRO A 97 -2.32 12.62 -9.30
CA PRO A 97 -2.97 12.54 -10.61
C PRO A 97 -2.96 11.15 -11.25
N ARG A 98 -2.03 10.28 -10.84
CA ARG A 98 -1.95 8.89 -11.34
C ARG A 98 -2.74 7.89 -10.50
N SER A 99 -3.31 8.33 -9.38
CA SER A 99 -4.14 7.47 -8.52
C SER A 99 -5.58 7.44 -9.02
N THR A 100 -6.13 6.24 -9.11
CA THR A 100 -7.52 5.97 -9.48
C THR A 100 -8.16 5.08 -8.42
N VAL A 101 -9.49 4.91 -8.48
CA VAL A 101 -10.20 3.94 -7.64
C VAL A 101 -9.62 2.54 -7.80
N GLY A 102 -9.23 2.15 -9.02
CA GLY A 102 -8.65 0.84 -9.29
C GLY A 102 -7.29 0.62 -8.61
N THR A 103 -6.48 1.68 -8.48
CA THR A 103 -5.19 1.58 -7.76
C THR A 103 -5.36 1.60 -6.25
N SER A 104 -6.32 2.38 -5.71
CA SER A 104 -6.55 2.44 -4.26
C SER A 104 -7.22 1.18 -3.70
N THR A 105 -7.98 0.47 -4.53
CA THR A 105 -8.63 -0.80 -4.19
C THR A 105 -7.81 -2.02 -4.59
N GLU A 106 -6.64 -1.82 -5.18
CA GLU A 106 -5.77 -2.85 -5.78
C GLU A 106 -6.42 -3.66 -6.92
N ILE A 107 -7.68 -3.40 -7.29
CA ILE A 107 -8.38 -4.07 -8.40
C ILE A 107 -7.58 -3.95 -9.71
N TYR A 108 -6.93 -2.80 -9.94
CA TYR A 108 -6.11 -2.60 -11.13
C TYR A 108 -4.93 -3.58 -11.21
N GLU A 109 -4.32 -3.95 -10.08
CA GLU A 109 -3.23 -4.94 -10.05
C GLU A 109 -3.74 -6.33 -10.41
N TYR A 110 -4.92 -6.71 -9.94
CA TYR A 110 -5.57 -7.96 -10.35
C TYR A 110 -5.92 -7.96 -11.84
N LEU A 111 -6.39 -6.83 -12.38
CA LEU A 111 -6.64 -6.69 -13.82
C LEU A 111 -5.35 -6.82 -14.62
N ARG A 112 -4.25 -6.18 -14.19
CA ARG A 112 -2.94 -6.33 -14.85
C ARG A 112 -2.50 -7.78 -14.88
N LEU A 113 -2.64 -8.50 -13.77
CA LEU A 113 -2.30 -9.92 -13.70
C LEU A 113 -3.19 -10.75 -14.64
N LEU A 114 -4.50 -10.48 -14.67
CA LEU A 114 -5.45 -11.15 -15.56
C LEU A 114 -5.05 -10.97 -17.03
N PHE A 115 -4.86 -9.73 -17.48
CA PHE A 115 -4.48 -9.43 -18.86
C PHE A 115 -3.08 -9.93 -19.21
N ALA A 116 -2.13 -9.95 -18.26
CA ALA A 116 -0.81 -10.52 -18.51
C ALA A 116 -0.83 -12.05 -18.67
N ARG A 117 -1.75 -12.74 -17.97
CA ARG A 117 -1.83 -14.21 -17.99
C ARG A 117 -2.64 -14.75 -19.16
N ILE A 118 -3.78 -14.12 -19.48
CA ILE A 118 -4.73 -14.65 -20.47
C ILE A 118 -5.13 -13.62 -21.54
N GLY A 119 -4.59 -12.40 -21.48
CA GLY A 119 -4.88 -11.37 -22.47
C GLY A 119 -4.31 -11.75 -23.84
N LYS A 120 -5.16 -11.68 -24.87
CA LYS A 120 -4.73 -11.81 -26.27
C LYS A 120 -4.29 -10.43 -26.77
N THR A 121 -3.00 -10.28 -27.07
CA THR A 121 -2.48 -9.04 -27.64
C THR A 121 -2.86 -8.93 -29.11
N ILE A 122 -3.45 -7.80 -29.50
CA ILE A 122 -3.89 -7.51 -30.87
C ILE A 122 -3.07 -6.33 -31.39
N SER A 123 -2.60 -6.43 -32.63
CA SER A 123 -1.89 -5.34 -33.32
C SER A 123 -2.85 -4.19 -33.64
N PRO A 124 -2.54 -2.94 -33.25
CA PRO A 124 -3.41 -1.80 -33.56
C PRO A 124 -3.39 -1.40 -35.03
N ILE A 125 -2.40 -1.86 -35.81
CA ILE A 125 -2.25 -1.52 -37.24
C ILE A 125 -2.92 -2.58 -38.11
N SER A 126 -2.68 -3.86 -37.83
CA SER A 126 -3.20 -4.96 -38.65
C SER A 126 -4.48 -5.59 -38.12
N GLY A 127 -4.82 -5.41 -36.83
CA GLY A 127 -5.96 -6.07 -36.19
C GLY A 127 -5.73 -7.56 -35.89
N GLU A 128 -4.57 -8.11 -36.24
CA GLU A 128 -4.24 -9.53 -36.02
C GLU A 128 -3.71 -9.80 -34.61
N VAL A 129 -3.85 -11.05 -34.16
CA VAL A 129 -3.29 -11.50 -32.88
C VAL A 129 -1.76 -11.55 -32.98
N VAL A 130 -1.09 -10.88 -32.05
CA VAL A 130 0.37 -10.86 -31.97
C VAL A 130 0.87 -12.25 -31.62
N LYS A 131 1.80 -12.76 -32.44
CA LYS A 131 2.49 -14.03 -32.24
C LYS A 131 3.96 -13.82 -31.91
N LYS A 132 4.58 -14.85 -31.34
CA LYS A 132 6.03 -14.93 -31.23
C LYS A 132 6.63 -15.15 -32.62
N HIS A 133 7.30 -14.13 -33.15
CA HIS A 133 8.01 -14.23 -34.42
C HIS A 133 9.30 -15.05 -34.28
N GLN A 134 9.62 -15.80 -35.33
CA GLN A 134 10.89 -16.51 -35.50
C GLN A 134 11.81 -15.74 -36.44
N VAL A 135 13.08 -16.15 -36.50
CA VAL A 135 14.09 -15.55 -37.38
C VAL A 135 13.63 -15.55 -38.84
N LYS A 136 12.99 -16.63 -39.30
CA LYS A 136 12.46 -16.72 -40.66
C LYS A 136 11.38 -15.68 -40.94
N ASP A 137 10.44 -15.46 -40.01
CA ASP A 137 9.40 -14.42 -40.18
C ASP A 137 10.04 -13.04 -40.39
N ILE A 138 11.14 -12.76 -39.68
CA ILE A 138 11.90 -11.51 -39.83
C ILE A 138 12.61 -11.45 -41.19
N GLN A 139 13.27 -12.53 -41.63
CA GLN A 139 13.92 -12.60 -42.94
C GLN A 139 12.92 -12.41 -44.08
N ASP A 140 11.78 -13.11 -44.01
CA ASP A 140 10.71 -13.02 -44.99
C ASP A 140 10.16 -11.59 -45.03
N LYS A 141 9.97 -10.94 -43.88
CA LYS A 141 9.57 -9.54 -43.82
C LYS A 141 10.63 -8.61 -44.43
N MET A 142 11.91 -8.82 -44.15
CA MET A 142 12.99 -8.00 -44.69
C MET A 142 13.07 -8.07 -46.23
N ARG A 143 12.77 -9.23 -46.82
CA ARG A 143 12.70 -9.41 -48.27
C ARG A 143 11.56 -8.65 -48.95
N THR A 144 10.54 -8.22 -48.19
CA THR A 144 9.43 -7.42 -48.74
C THR A 144 9.80 -5.96 -49.00
N TYR A 145 10.94 -5.49 -48.48
CA TYR A 145 11.41 -4.14 -48.77
C TYR A 145 12.04 -4.06 -50.17
N PRO A 146 11.89 -2.94 -50.89
CA PRO A 146 12.49 -2.75 -52.20
C PRO A 146 14.01 -2.91 -52.19
N GLU A 147 14.56 -3.39 -53.31
CA GLU A 147 16.01 -3.48 -53.51
C GLU A 147 16.67 -2.09 -53.39
N GLY A 148 17.84 -2.03 -52.75
CA GLY A 148 18.53 -0.78 -52.43
C GLY A 148 18.08 -0.08 -51.14
N THR A 149 17.08 -0.61 -50.42
CA THR A 149 16.69 -0.09 -49.09
C THR A 149 17.86 -0.20 -48.11
N ARG A 150 18.34 0.94 -47.61
CA ARG A 150 19.40 0.99 -46.59
C ARG A 150 18.80 0.74 -45.20
N VAL A 151 19.38 -0.18 -44.45
CA VAL A 151 18.95 -0.51 -43.09
C VAL A 151 20.10 -0.35 -42.10
N VAL A 152 19.77 0.03 -40.87
CA VAL A 152 20.72 0.05 -39.75
C VAL A 152 20.27 -1.01 -38.75
N ILE A 153 21.14 -1.98 -38.48
CA ILE A 153 20.85 -3.04 -37.51
C ILE A 153 21.36 -2.58 -36.15
N LEU A 154 20.43 -2.36 -35.23
CA LEU A 154 20.72 -2.00 -33.85
C LEU A 154 20.42 -3.18 -32.94
N THR A 155 21.28 -3.42 -31.96
CA THR A 155 21.03 -4.39 -30.90
C THR A 155 21.26 -3.73 -29.54
N LYS A 156 20.41 -4.05 -28.57
CA LYS A 156 20.60 -3.60 -27.20
C LYS A 156 21.60 -4.54 -26.53
N ILE A 157 22.76 -4.01 -26.14
CA ILE A 157 23.71 -4.75 -25.30
C ILE A 157 23.09 -4.89 -23.91
N ILE A 158 22.78 -6.13 -23.52
CA ILE A 158 22.26 -6.45 -22.20
C ILE A 158 23.44 -6.90 -21.34
N LEU A 159 23.82 -6.07 -20.37
CA LEU A 159 24.90 -6.38 -19.43
C LEU A 159 24.47 -7.54 -18.53
N ARG A 160 25.25 -8.62 -18.51
CA ARG A 160 25.03 -9.76 -17.60
C ARG A 160 25.95 -9.62 -16.38
N ASP A 161 25.46 -10.02 -15.21
CA ASP A 161 26.26 -10.22 -14.00
C ASP A 161 27.13 -9.03 -13.55
N ASN A 162 26.56 -7.81 -13.54
CA ASN A 162 27.27 -6.58 -13.10
C ASN A 162 28.56 -6.25 -13.89
N ARG A 163 28.78 -6.87 -15.06
CA ARG A 163 29.95 -6.58 -15.90
C ARG A 163 29.94 -5.14 -16.41
N LYS A 164 31.14 -4.58 -16.59
CA LYS A 164 31.30 -3.31 -17.28
C LYS A 164 31.09 -3.50 -18.78
N LEU A 165 30.67 -2.42 -19.45
CA LEU A 165 30.42 -2.44 -20.89
C LEU A 165 31.68 -2.83 -21.68
N GLU A 166 32.84 -2.31 -21.28
CA GLU A 166 34.16 -2.62 -21.88
C GLU A 166 34.44 -4.12 -21.84
N GLU A 167 34.32 -4.75 -20.67
CA GLU A 167 34.54 -6.20 -20.46
C GLU A 167 33.60 -7.09 -21.28
N GLN A 168 32.42 -6.60 -21.64
CA GLN A 168 31.44 -7.33 -22.44
C GLN A 168 31.61 -7.10 -23.95
N LEU A 169 32.26 -6.00 -24.33
CA LEU A 169 32.58 -5.66 -25.72
C LEU A 169 33.93 -6.23 -26.18
N ASP A 170 34.84 -6.51 -25.24
CA ASP A 170 36.17 -7.10 -25.50
C ASP A 170 36.14 -8.62 -25.81
N ILE A 171 35.02 -9.15 -26.33
CA ILE A 171 34.85 -10.56 -26.72
C ILE A 171 34.90 -10.72 -28.23
#